data_AF-A0A1M6GZ74-F1
#
_entry.id   AF-A0A1M6GZ74-F1
#
_cell.length_a   1.000
_cell.length_b   1.000
_cell.length_c   1.000
_cell.angle_alpha   90.00
_cell.angle_beta   90.00
_cell.angle_gamma   90.00
#
_symmetry.space_group_name_H-M   'P 1'
#
loop_
_entity.id
_entity.type
_entity.pdbx_description
1 polymer ?
#
loop_
_entity_poly.entity_id
_entity_poly.type
_entity_poly.pdbx_seq_one_letter_code
_entity_poly.pdbx_strand_id
1 'polypeptide(L)'
;MDDALLELFDDSMYAWQADALCAQTDPEAFFPEKGGSTREAKRVCQGCTVRTECLEFALAQDERFGIWGGLSERERRKLRSAAS
;
A
#
# COMPACT_ATOMS: atom_id res chain seq x y z
N MET A 1 -27.36 -14.67 -10.40
CA MET A 1 -26.32 -14.00 -11.21
C MET A 1 -25.57 -12.99 -10.37
N ASP A 2 -24.56 -13.34 -9.58
CA ASP A 2 -24.32 -14.51 -8.72
C ASP A 2 -23.36 -13.95 -7.66
N ASP A 3 -23.90 -13.64 -6.48
CA ASP A 3 -23.21 -12.96 -5.38
C ASP A 3 -21.91 -13.69 -4.96
N ALA A 4 -21.95 -15.02 -5.05
CA ALA A 4 -20.81 -15.91 -4.76
C ALA A 4 -19.64 -15.80 -5.76
N LEU A 5 -19.88 -15.35 -7.00
CA LEU A 5 -18.80 -15.12 -7.97
C LEU A 5 -18.06 -13.80 -7.66
N LEU A 6 -18.76 -12.78 -7.16
CA LEU A 6 -18.13 -11.53 -6.72
C LEU A 6 -17.23 -11.75 -5.48
N GLU A 7 -17.67 -12.56 -4.51
CA GLU A 7 -16.85 -12.86 -3.33
C GLU A 7 -15.58 -13.68 -3.66
N LEU A 8 -15.64 -14.59 -4.64
CA LEU A 8 -14.48 -15.38 -5.06
C LEU A 8 -13.47 -14.59 -5.93
N PHE A 9 -13.93 -13.57 -6.66
CA PHE A 9 -13.02 -12.69 -7.41
C PHE A 9 -12.32 -11.67 -6.50
N ASP A 10 -13.00 -11.16 -5.47
CA ASP A 10 -12.45 -10.21 -4.50
C ASP A 10 -11.32 -10.83 -3.66
N ASP A 11 -11.51 -12.08 -3.18
CA ASP A 11 -10.52 -12.82 -2.38
C ASP A 11 -9.21 -13.06 -3.16
N SER A 12 -9.30 -13.26 -4.49
CA SER A 12 -8.13 -13.43 -5.37
C SER A 12 -7.40 -12.12 -5.70
N MET A 13 -8.10 -10.98 -5.66
CA MET A 13 -7.55 -9.67 -6.05
C MET A 13 -6.56 -9.12 -5.01
N TYR A 14 -6.66 -9.60 -3.76
CA TYR A 14 -5.81 -9.17 -2.66
C TYR A 14 -4.82 -10.23 -2.17
N ALA A 15 -4.64 -11.32 -2.91
CA ALA A 15 -3.71 -12.39 -2.54
C ALA A 15 -2.28 -11.89 -2.26
N TRP A 16 -1.84 -10.84 -2.96
CA TRP A 16 -0.53 -10.21 -2.75
C TRP A 16 -0.33 -9.66 -1.33
N GLN A 17 -1.41 -9.32 -0.60
CA GLN A 17 -1.29 -8.79 0.76
C GLN A 17 -0.71 -9.83 1.73
N ALA A 18 -0.92 -11.13 1.47
CA ALA A 18 -0.36 -12.20 2.29
C ALA A 18 1.17 -12.24 2.27
N ASP A 19 1.78 -11.78 1.17
CA ASP A 19 3.24 -11.72 0.98
C ASP A 19 3.85 -10.36 1.39
N ALA A 20 3.04 -9.45 1.95
CA ALA A 20 3.51 -8.11 2.33
C ALA A 20 4.44 -8.15 3.54
N LEU A 21 5.70 -7.77 3.33
CA LEU A 21 6.73 -7.75 4.38
C LEU A 21 6.36 -6.85 5.59
N CYS A 22 5.55 -5.81 5.37
CA CYS A 22 5.12 -4.90 6.43
C CYS A 22 4.31 -5.58 7.55
N ALA A 23 3.61 -6.68 7.25
CA ALA A 23 2.86 -7.46 8.25
C ALA A 23 3.76 -8.10 9.32
N GLN A 24 5.07 -8.17 9.06
CA GLN A 24 6.08 -8.74 9.95
C GLN A 24 6.86 -7.66 10.72
N THR A 25 6.42 -6.41 10.67
CA THR A 25 7.09 -5.25 11.25
C THR A 25 6.13 -4.43 12.11
N ASP A 26 6.64 -3.41 12.80
CA ASP A 26 5.80 -2.52 13.61
C ASP A 26 4.84 -1.71 12.70
N PRO A 27 3.50 -1.85 12.86
CA PRO A 27 2.54 -1.11 12.06
C PRO A 27 2.63 0.41 12.27
N GLU A 28 3.09 0.90 13.43
CA GLU A 28 3.19 2.35 13.68
C GLU A 28 4.19 3.02 12.73
N ALA A 29 5.22 2.30 12.29
CA ALA A 29 6.19 2.81 11.32
C ALA A 29 5.54 3.17 9.97
N PHE A 30 4.45 2.50 9.60
CA PHE A 30 3.72 2.70 8.35
C PHE A 30 2.64 3.78 8.45
N PHE A 31 2.22 4.14 9.67
CA PHE A 31 1.25 5.19 9.94
C PHE A 31 1.84 6.26 10.88
N PRO A 32 2.92 6.95 10.47
CA PRO A 32 3.59 7.91 11.35
C PRO A 32 2.68 9.11 11.64
N GLU A 33 2.74 9.59 12.88
CA GLU A 33 2.12 10.87 13.27
C GLU A 33 2.69 12.05 12.49
N LYS A 34 2.05 13.21 12.59
CA LYS A 34 2.49 14.43 11.92
C LYS A 34 3.91 14.81 12.35
N GLY A 35 4.85 14.75 11.41
CA GLY A 35 6.28 15.03 11.66
C GLY A 35 7.10 13.79 12.03
N GLY A 36 6.47 12.62 12.14
CA GLY A 36 7.14 11.33 12.34
C GLY A 36 8.00 10.93 11.15
N SER A 37 8.95 10.02 11.42
CA SER A 37 9.88 9.52 10.41
C SER A 37 9.20 8.51 9.49
N THR A 38 9.39 8.66 8.18
CA THR A 38 8.96 7.67 7.17
C THR A 38 10.08 6.71 6.75
N ARG A 39 11.28 6.89 7.32
CA ARG A 39 12.50 6.22 6.83
C ARG A 39 12.45 4.71 7.02
N GLU A 40 11.90 4.25 8.14
CA GLU A 40 11.83 2.84 8.47
C GLU A 40 10.87 2.09 7.56
N ALA A 41 9.61 2.52 7.47
CA ALA A 41 8.64 1.92 6.55
C ALA A 41 9.15 1.92 5.10
N LYS A 42 9.78 3.02 4.64
CA LYS A 42 10.37 3.07 3.31
C LYS A 42 11.48 2.03 3.10
N ARG A 43 12.31 1.77 4.13
CA ARG A 43 13.35 0.72 4.07
C ARG A 43 12.72 -0.67 3.97
N VAL A 44 11.68 -0.94 4.76
CA VAL A 44 10.95 -2.21 4.68
C VAL A 44 10.34 -2.40 3.29
N CYS A 45 9.68 -1.37 2.75
CA CYS A 45 9.10 -1.44 1.41
C CYS A 45 10.12 -1.73 0.31
N GLN A 46 11.38 -1.30 0.44
CA GLN A 46 12.43 -1.57 -0.55
C GLN A 46 12.78 -3.06 -0.68
N GLY A 47 12.59 -3.84 0.39
CA GLY A 47 12.79 -5.29 0.39
C GLY A 47 11.50 -6.09 0.16
N CYS A 48 10.36 -5.42 -0.04
CA CYS A 48 9.06 -6.07 -0.20
C CYS A 48 8.85 -6.48 -1.66
N THR A 49 8.51 -7.75 -1.89
CA THR A 49 8.25 -8.31 -3.23
C THR A 49 6.98 -7.75 -3.87
N VAL A 50 5.95 -7.51 -3.06
CA VAL A 50 4.63 -7.02 -3.50
C VAL A 50 4.50 -5.50 -3.48
N ARG A 51 5.64 -4.79 -3.59
CA ARG A 51 5.69 -3.32 -3.47
C ARG A 51 4.89 -2.63 -4.58
N THR A 52 4.88 -3.19 -5.79
CA THR A 52 4.24 -2.59 -6.96
C THR A 52 2.72 -2.69 -6.84
N GLU A 53 2.22 -3.88 -6.55
CA GLU A 53 0.80 -4.20 -6.32
C GLU A 53 0.24 -3.36 -5.18
N CYS A 54 1.01 -3.23 -4.08
CA CYS A 54 0.67 -2.37 -2.95
C CYS A 54 0.53 -0.89 -3.35
N LEU A 55 1.40 -0.38 -4.23
CA LEU A 55 1.32 0.99 -4.70
C LEU A 55 0.10 1.20 -5.61
N GLU A 56 -0.11 0.29 -6.55
CA GLU A 56 -1.22 0.36 -7.50
C GLU A 56 -2.56 0.32 -6.77
N PHE A 57 -2.71 -0.57 -5.79
CA PHE A 57 -3.87 -0.60 -4.91
C PHE A 57 -4.09 0.74 -4.21
N ALA A 58 -3.06 1.29 -3.57
CA ALA A 58 -3.17 2.56 -2.85
C ALA A 58 -3.50 3.75 -3.76
N LEU A 59 -3.09 3.71 -5.03
CA LEU A 59 -3.43 4.72 -6.03
C LEU A 59 -4.88 4.57 -6.50
N ALA A 60 -5.32 3.33 -6.76
CA ALA A 60 -6.67 3.01 -7.22
C ALA A 60 -7.74 3.32 -6.16
N GLN A 61 -7.46 3.03 -4.89
CA GLN A 61 -8.39 3.25 -3.77
C GLN A 61 -8.29 4.66 -3.16
N ASP A 62 -7.45 5.54 -3.73
CA ASP A 62 -7.11 6.84 -3.15
C ASP A 62 -6.75 6.78 -1.66
N GLU A 63 -5.91 5.82 -1.26
CA GLU A 63 -5.50 5.66 0.13
C GLU A 63 -4.85 6.94 0.65
N ARG A 64 -5.41 7.49 1.74
CA ARG A 64 -5.11 8.85 2.22
C ARG A 64 -4.07 8.90 3.33
N PHE A 65 -3.78 7.75 3.94
CA PHE A 65 -2.89 7.69 5.09
C PHE A 65 -1.78 6.68 4.86
N GLY A 66 -0.76 6.77 5.70
CA GLY A 66 0.35 5.83 5.76
C GLY A 66 1.26 5.75 4.53
N ILE A 67 2.19 4.81 4.62
CA ILE A 67 3.19 4.48 3.62
C ILE A 67 2.74 3.25 2.84
N TRP A 68 2.58 3.40 1.53
CA TRP A 68 2.15 2.34 0.61
C TRP A 68 3.14 2.24 -0.54
N GLY A 69 3.60 1.02 -0.88
CA GLY A 69 4.59 0.82 -1.94
C GLY A 69 5.90 1.61 -1.76
N GLY A 70 6.23 2.00 -0.52
CA GLY A 70 7.37 2.85 -0.19
C GLY A 70 7.15 4.36 -0.41
N LEU A 71 5.91 4.80 -0.60
CA LEU A 71 5.55 6.20 -0.84
C LEU A 71 4.58 6.70 0.23
N SER A 72 4.81 7.92 0.71
CA SER A 72 3.86 8.66 1.54
C SER A 72 2.69 9.19 0.71
N GLU A 73 1.59 9.56 1.37
CA GLU A 73 0.43 10.19 0.72
C GLU A 73 0.84 11.40 -0.15
N ARG A 74 1.69 12.29 0.36
CA ARG A 74 2.19 13.44 -0.39
C ARG A 74 2.95 13.04 -1.65
N GLU A 75 3.71 11.95 -1.61
CA GLU A 75 4.44 11.45 -2.77
C GLU A 75 3.50 10.78 -3.79
N ARG A 76 2.52 9.99 -3.31
CA ARG A 76 1.47 9.41 -4.17
C ARG A 76 0.65 10.48 -4.88
N ARG A 77 0.29 11.57 -4.19
CA ARG A 77 -0.39 12.72 -4.81
C ARG A 77 0.41 13.34 -5.95
N LYS A 78 1.72 13.50 -5.78
CA LYS A 78 2.61 14.03 -6.83
C LYS A 78 2.66 13.09 -8.04
N LEU A 79 2.70 11.77 -7.81
CA LEU A 79 2.67 10.78 -8.89
C LEU A 79 1.39 10.88 -9.71
N ARG A 80 0.21 10.97 -9.07
CA ARG A 80 -1.06 11.14 -9.78
C ARG A 80 -1.12 12.42 -10.60
N SER A 81 -0.62 13.54 -10.04
CA SER A 81 -0.58 14.81 -10.77
C SER A 81 0.40 14.82 -11.95
N ALA A 82 1.43 13.98 -11.93
CA ALA A 82 2.41 13.87 -13.01
C ALA A 82 1.95 12.93 -14.14
N ALA A 83 1.00 12.05 -13.86
CA ALA A 83 0.40 11.14 -14.83
C ALA A 83 -0.86 11.71 -15.51
N SER A 84 -1.23 12.96 -15.20
CA SER A 84 -2.36 13.71 -15.76
C SER A 84 -1.93 14.60 -16.92
#